data_AF-A0A2P8A7L8-F1
#
_entry.id   AF-A0A2P8A7L8-F1
#
_cell.length_a   1.000
_cell.length_b   1.000
_cell.length_c   1.000
_cell.angle_alpha   90.00
_cell.angle_beta   90.00
_cell.angle_gamma   90.00
#
_symmetry.space_group_name_H-M   'P 1'
#
loop_
_entity.id
_entity.type
_entity.pdbx_description
1 polymer ?
#
loop_
_entity_poly.entity_id
_entity_poly.type
_entity_poly.pdbx_seq_one_letter_code
_entity_poly.pdbx_strand_id
1 'polypeptide(L)'
;MIAADTTPSLPKLELPAGSVSVEVSIIDTTTNIVCPTDFLLQPSMEGYEYLNLPTYAYYIKHPSGRQILFDFGGRKDWWNSSPDTALILKTLVTSIDISKGIDEILHEGGVDPASINSIIWIHWHWDHTGDPYLFPPSTELVVGAGFKKAFVPGYPTDPEGVLLDSDFAGREVREIDFSVDRKQIGDFDAYDFFGGGSLYLLDTRGHAVGHMSALARTTEDAFVFLGGDVCHHGGVFRPTKHKPVPGEISAKVPLDGSSMGTISAASAAAYVKVSFVNVRLALVTGICGDVPSSKGRPEIHLGDLIISTAVIQYDFGRQHDGIFTRKNEVEDTLGRASEQVRSLTSKMNMRQQRRMLLEEIESTLKKLEQRYSGYSRPGKENDMCFDASYLHKHRPSNHNGTCECLSSNENAVCKEAQATSCNDLGCGHDDNHARALGRALLAEKPAQGMQVHYGRIGSGNAVIKPGIYRDRVAWGDDLIAFEMEGAGVWDRIPTIVIKAVCDYTDSHKNKSWQEYAAVVAAAGAKAP
;
A
#
# COMPACT_ATOMS: atom_id res chain seq x y z
N MET A 1 4.68 39.93 9.20
CA MET A 1 5.60 39.70 8.08
C MET A 1 6.11 38.28 8.21
N ILE A 2 5.58 37.35 7.44
CA ILE A 2 6.06 35.96 7.42
C ILE A 2 7.40 36.01 6.68
N ALA A 3 8.49 35.61 7.35
CA ALA A 3 9.80 35.55 6.72
C ALA A 3 9.68 34.67 5.47
N ALA A 4 10.16 35.19 4.33
CA ALA A 4 10.24 34.42 3.10
C ALA A 4 11.06 33.16 3.39
N ASP A 5 10.47 31.99 3.14
CA ASP A 5 11.12 30.70 3.29
C ASP A 5 12.32 30.65 2.33
N THR A 6 13.54 30.78 2.88
CA THR A 6 14.81 30.81 2.14
C THR A 6 15.35 29.40 1.89
N THR A 7 14.48 28.39 1.76
CA THR A 7 14.91 27.02 1.49
C THR A 7 15.74 26.98 0.18
N PRO A 8 17.03 26.57 0.24
CA PRO A 8 17.89 26.50 -0.93
C PRO A 8 17.35 25.49 -1.94
N SER A 9 17.38 25.84 -3.23
CA SER A 9 17.01 24.92 -4.31
C SER A 9 17.79 23.61 -4.23
N LEU A 10 17.13 22.50 -4.54
CA LEU A 10 17.79 21.18 -4.61
C LEU A 10 18.97 21.24 -5.59
N PRO A 11 20.13 20.67 -5.23
CA PRO A 11 21.25 20.55 -6.16
C PRO A 11 20.81 19.68 -7.34
N LYS A 12 21.19 20.08 -8.55
CA LYS A 12 20.93 19.26 -9.74
C LYS A 12 21.93 18.09 -9.74
N LEU A 13 21.42 16.86 -9.65
CA LEU A 13 22.24 15.65 -9.83
C LEU A 13 22.41 15.40 -11.33
N GLU A 14 23.65 15.43 -11.82
CA GLU A 14 23.97 15.06 -13.20
C GLU A 14 24.27 13.56 -13.26
N LEU A 15 23.38 12.82 -13.93
CA LEU A 15 23.54 11.39 -14.16
C LEU A 15 24.28 11.16 -15.49
N PRO A 16 25.21 10.18 -15.55
CA PRO A 16 25.89 9.86 -16.81
C PRO A 16 24.90 9.47 -17.91
N ALA A 17 25.14 9.94 -19.14
CA ALA A 17 24.39 9.47 -20.30
C ALA A 17 24.80 8.02 -20.66
N GLY A 18 23.86 7.24 -21.18
CA GLY A 18 24.11 5.86 -21.60
C GLY A 18 22.84 5.17 -22.10
N SER A 19 22.99 4.23 -23.02
CA SER A 19 21.87 3.53 -23.67
C SER A 19 21.72 2.07 -23.24
N VAL A 20 22.68 1.52 -22.50
CA VAL A 20 22.65 0.13 -22.03
C VAL A 20 22.06 0.09 -20.62
N SER A 21 20.90 -0.54 -20.47
CA SER A 21 20.29 -0.81 -19.18
C SER A 21 20.51 -2.25 -18.72
N VAL A 22 20.37 -2.48 -17.42
CA VAL A 22 20.35 -3.79 -16.77
C VAL A 22 18.94 -4.12 -16.29
N GLU A 23 18.63 -5.41 -16.22
CA GLU A 23 17.46 -5.89 -15.47
C GLU A 23 17.86 -6.02 -14.00
N VAL A 24 17.06 -5.45 -13.09
CA VAL A 24 17.28 -5.53 -11.64
C VAL A 24 16.08 -6.22 -11.02
N SER A 25 16.33 -7.33 -10.32
CA SER A 25 15.34 -8.06 -9.55
C SER A 25 15.70 -7.99 -8.07
N ILE A 26 14.73 -7.66 -7.23
CA ILE A 26 14.90 -7.70 -5.77
C ILE A 26 14.71 -9.15 -5.28
N ILE A 27 15.55 -9.57 -4.35
CA ILE A 27 15.49 -10.85 -3.66
C ILE A 27 15.22 -10.57 -2.19
N ASP A 28 14.08 -11.03 -1.69
CA ASP A 28 13.87 -11.20 -0.24
C ASP A 28 14.80 -12.34 0.20
N THR A 29 15.85 -12.00 0.95
CA THR A 29 16.87 -12.96 1.41
C THR A 29 16.34 -13.86 2.51
N THR A 30 15.11 -13.63 2.96
CA THR A 30 14.47 -14.21 4.14
C THR A 30 15.20 -13.89 5.44
N THR A 31 16.23 -13.05 5.42
CA THR A 31 16.93 -12.58 6.61
C THR A 31 16.13 -11.49 7.27
N ASN A 32 15.39 -11.89 8.30
CA ASN A 32 14.56 -11.01 9.11
C ASN A 32 15.18 -10.89 10.50
N ILE A 33 15.50 -9.64 10.88
CA ILE A 33 16.27 -9.33 12.08
C ILE A 33 15.40 -8.46 12.98
N VAL A 34 15.29 -8.83 14.24
CA VAL A 34 14.78 -7.94 15.28
C VAL A 34 15.93 -7.57 16.20
N CYS A 35 16.24 -6.30 16.31
CA CYS A 35 17.25 -5.78 17.24
C CYS A 35 16.70 -4.61 18.04
N PRO A 36 17.29 -4.29 19.20
CA PRO A 36 16.94 -3.07 19.90
C PRO A 36 17.25 -1.84 19.04
N THR A 37 16.35 -0.87 19.03
CA THR A 37 16.42 0.30 18.13
C THR A 37 17.70 1.09 18.33
N ASP A 38 18.19 1.20 19.56
CA ASP A 38 19.34 2.00 19.96
C ASP A 38 20.69 1.50 19.45
N PHE A 39 20.73 0.28 18.89
CA PHE A 39 21.88 -0.23 18.12
C PHE A 39 22.06 0.48 16.77
N LEU A 40 20.97 0.95 16.15
CA LEU A 40 21.00 1.53 14.81
C LEU A 40 20.51 2.98 14.76
N LEU A 41 19.60 3.36 15.66
CA LEU A 41 18.97 4.67 15.70
C LEU A 41 19.07 5.24 17.12
N GLN A 42 19.68 6.42 17.22
CA GLN A 42 19.75 7.18 18.46
C GLN A 42 19.17 8.60 18.26
N PRO A 43 18.53 9.18 19.29
CA PRO A 43 18.31 8.63 20.62
C PRO A 43 17.18 7.58 20.67
N SER A 44 17.15 6.76 21.73
CA SER A 44 16.05 5.81 21.99
C SER A 44 14.71 6.55 22.13
N MET A 45 13.65 5.98 21.57
CA MET A 45 12.30 6.55 21.59
C MET A 45 11.35 5.63 22.35
N GLU A 46 10.60 6.18 23.30
CA GLU A 46 9.59 5.44 24.08
C GLU A 46 8.52 4.86 23.14
N GLY A 47 8.23 3.55 23.29
CA GLY A 47 7.31 2.81 22.42
C GLY A 47 7.93 2.37 21.07
N TYR A 48 9.22 2.58 20.87
CA TYR A 48 9.97 2.17 19.68
C TYR A 48 11.29 1.50 20.05
N GLU A 49 11.23 0.53 20.97
CA GLU A 49 12.40 -0.13 21.56
C GLU A 49 13.04 -1.17 20.64
N TYR A 50 12.32 -1.69 19.65
CA TYR A 50 12.81 -2.70 18.72
C TYR A 50 12.55 -2.30 17.27
N LEU A 51 13.53 -2.56 16.41
CA LEU A 51 13.43 -2.45 14.96
C LEU A 51 13.33 -3.84 14.35
N ASN A 52 12.45 -3.97 13.35
CA ASN A 52 12.43 -5.12 12.44
C ASN A 52 13.10 -4.72 11.11
N LEU A 53 14.09 -5.49 10.70
CA LEU A 53 14.95 -5.21 9.56
C LEU A 53 14.96 -6.44 8.65
N PRO A 54 14.13 -6.44 7.59
CA PRO A 54 14.31 -7.37 6.49
C PRO A 54 15.53 -6.95 5.67
N THR A 55 16.34 -7.91 5.23
CA THR A 55 17.42 -7.64 4.28
C THR A 55 17.04 -8.07 2.88
N TYR A 56 17.59 -7.37 1.88
CA TYR A 56 17.31 -7.61 0.48
C TYR A 56 18.63 -7.69 -0.29
N ALA A 57 18.69 -8.62 -1.22
CA ALA A 57 19.73 -8.71 -2.22
C ALA A 57 19.16 -8.32 -3.59
N TYR A 58 20.03 -8.07 -4.56
CA TYR A 58 19.61 -7.69 -5.90
C TYR A 58 20.31 -8.55 -6.93
N TYR A 59 19.51 -9.28 -7.71
CA TYR A 59 19.98 -9.99 -8.88
C TYR A 59 19.95 -9.06 -10.10
N ILE A 60 21.12 -8.84 -10.70
CA ILE A 60 21.29 -7.90 -11.81
C ILE A 60 21.78 -8.65 -13.04
N LYS A 61 21.02 -8.52 -14.14
CA LYS A 61 21.34 -9.15 -15.42
C LYS A 61 21.70 -8.09 -16.45
N HIS A 62 22.90 -8.21 -17.00
CA HIS A 62 23.40 -7.35 -18.05
C HIS A 62 23.06 -7.93 -19.43
N PRO A 63 22.74 -7.08 -20.44
CA PRO A 63 22.43 -7.54 -21.81
C PRO A 63 23.52 -8.39 -22.47
N SER A 64 24.77 -8.30 -22.01
CA SER A 64 25.86 -9.18 -22.46
C SER A 64 25.74 -10.62 -21.96
N GLY A 65 24.73 -10.95 -21.16
CA GLY A 65 24.54 -12.24 -20.52
C GLY A 65 25.24 -12.39 -19.17
N ARG A 66 25.97 -11.36 -18.69
CA ARG A 66 26.57 -11.38 -17.35
C ARG A 66 25.49 -11.23 -16.29
N GLN A 67 25.60 -12.02 -15.24
CA GLN A 67 24.67 -12.08 -14.11
C GLN A 67 25.45 -11.87 -12.83
N ILE A 68 24.98 -10.96 -11.98
CA ILE A 68 25.63 -10.65 -10.71
C ILE A 68 24.60 -10.61 -9.59
N LEU A 69 25.09 -10.82 -8.38
CA LEU A 69 24.36 -10.58 -7.15
C LEU A 69 24.98 -9.38 -6.46
N PHE A 70 24.17 -8.39 -6.14
CA PHE A 70 24.56 -7.26 -5.32
C PHE A 70 23.92 -7.46 -3.95
N ASP A 71 24.78 -7.68 -2.94
CA ASP A 71 24.41 -8.11 -1.60
C ASP A 71 23.91 -9.57 -1.52
N PHE A 72 23.96 -10.18 -0.34
CA PHE A 72 23.72 -11.63 -0.12
C PHE A 72 22.73 -11.96 1.00
N GLY A 73 22.39 -10.99 1.86
CA GLY A 73 21.67 -11.30 3.10
C GLY A 73 22.53 -12.05 4.12
N GLY A 74 21.89 -12.64 5.13
CA GLY A 74 22.55 -13.48 6.11
C GLY A 74 22.65 -14.94 5.66
N ARG A 75 23.64 -15.67 6.19
CA ARG A 75 23.72 -17.13 5.98
C ARG A 75 22.66 -17.86 6.81
N LYS A 76 21.99 -18.85 6.21
CA LYS A 76 20.95 -19.66 6.87
C LYS A 76 21.45 -20.37 8.13
N ASP A 77 22.68 -20.84 8.08
CA ASP A 77 23.36 -21.53 9.18
C ASP A 77 24.28 -20.58 9.96
N TRP A 78 23.82 -19.37 10.29
CA TRP A 78 24.59 -18.31 10.94
C TRP A 78 25.33 -18.72 12.23
N TRP A 79 24.93 -19.81 12.88
CA TRP A 79 25.67 -20.40 14.00
C TRP A 79 27.04 -20.98 13.59
N ASN A 80 27.28 -21.20 12.31
CA ASN A 80 28.54 -21.60 11.69
C ASN A 80 29.36 -20.41 11.15
N SER A 81 28.94 -19.17 11.38
CA SER A 81 29.79 -17.98 11.20
C SER A 81 31.05 -18.07 12.06
N SER A 82 31.99 -17.14 11.88
CA SER A 82 33.14 -17.06 12.78
C SER A 82 32.70 -16.93 14.25
N PRO A 83 33.53 -17.37 15.22
CA PRO A 83 33.16 -17.35 16.64
C PRO A 83 32.66 -15.98 17.11
N ASP A 84 33.30 -14.90 16.68
CA ASP A 84 32.95 -13.54 17.04
C ASP A 84 31.62 -13.10 16.42
N THR A 85 31.41 -13.38 15.13
CA THR A 85 30.14 -13.08 14.45
C THR A 85 28.98 -13.87 15.07
N ALA A 86 29.18 -15.16 15.34
CA ALA A 86 28.17 -15.99 16.00
C ALA A 86 27.86 -15.52 17.44
N LEU A 87 28.85 -14.97 18.16
CA LEU A 87 28.66 -14.40 19.49
C LEU A 87 27.87 -13.08 19.44
N ILE A 88 28.19 -12.19 18.50
CA ILE A 88 27.43 -10.95 18.25
C ILE A 88 25.96 -11.28 18.00
N LEU A 89 25.69 -12.23 17.11
CA LEU A 89 24.33 -12.66 16.77
C LEU A 89 23.56 -13.22 17.97
N LYS A 90 24.22 -14.00 18.83
CA LYS A 90 23.58 -14.56 20.04
C LYS A 90 23.29 -13.53 21.12
N THR A 91 23.98 -12.39 21.10
CA THR A 91 23.96 -11.43 22.22
C THR A 91 23.24 -10.13 21.90
N LEU A 92 23.37 -9.62 20.68
CA LEU A 92 22.88 -8.29 20.29
C LEU A 92 21.62 -8.35 19.42
N VAL A 93 21.36 -9.48 18.76
CA VAL A 93 20.16 -9.68 17.95
C VAL A 93 19.07 -10.35 18.79
N THR A 94 17.91 -9.71 18.91
CA THR A 94 16.78 -10.20 19.70
C THR A 94 16.10 -11.39 19.03
N SER A 95 15.98 -11.35 17.71
CA SER A 95 15.45 -12.45 16.91
C SER A 95 16.07 -12.43 15.52
N ILE A 96 16.39 -13.60 15.01
CA ILE A 96 16.89 -13.81 13.66
C ILE A 96 16.11 -14.96 13.06
N ASP A 97 15.50 -14.71 11.90
CA ASP A 97 14.88 -15.74 11.07
C ASP A 97 15.54 -15.66 9.69
N ILE A 98 16.13 -16.77 9.25
CA ILE A 98 16.69 -16.95 7.91
C ILE A 98 16.20 -18.31 7.43
N SER A 99 15.05 -18.32 6.77
CA SER A 99 14.39 -19.57 6.37
C SER A 99 15.10 -20.28 5.21
N LYS A 100 15.76 -19.51 4.33
CA LYS A 100 16.44 -19.98 3.12
C LYS A 100 17.74 -19.23 2.89
N GLY A 101 18.75 -19.95 2.40
CA GLY A 101 19.95 -19.33 1.83
C GLY A 101 19.64 -18.72 0.46
N ILE A 102 20.46 -17.76 0.02
CA ILE A 102 20.27 -17.11 -1.28
C ILE A 102 20.38 -18.09 -2.45
N ASP A 103 21.15 -19.17 -2.30
CA ASP A 103 21.25 -20.28 -3.25
C ASP A 103 19.91 -21.02 -3.43
N GLU A 104 19.21 -21.32 -2.32
CA GLU A 104 17.89 -21.95 -2.34
C GLU A 104 16.87 -21.02 -3.02
N ILE A 105 16.92 -19.72 -2.70
CA ILE A 105 16.01 -18.71 -3.26
C ILE A 105 16.22 -18.55 -4.77
N LEU A 106 17.48 -18.53 -5.23
CA LEU A 106 17.80 -18.48 -6.66
C LEU A 106 17.30 -19.72 -7.39
N HIS A 107 17.52 -20.92 -6.84
CA HIS A 107 17.04 -22.16 -7.43
C HIS A 107 15.51 -22.18 -7.57
N GLU A 108 14.78 -21.74 -6.55
CA GLU A 108 13.32 -21.62 -6.61
C GLU A 108 12.85 -20.57 -7.62
N GLY A 109 13.62 -19.49 -7.77
CA GLY A 109 13.43 -18.46 -8.79
C GLY A 109 13.82 -18.89 -10.21
N GLY A 110 14.32 -20.13 -10.39
CA GLY A 110 14.76 -20.65 -11.69
C GLY A 110 16.12 -20.13 -12.16
N VAL A 111 16.94 -19.61 -11.26
CA VAL A 111 18.31 -19.15 -11.53
C VAL A 111 19.30 -20.17 -10.98
N ASP A 112 20.23 -20.60 -11.82
CA ASP A 112 21.32 -21.48 -11.41
C ASP A 112 22.43 -20.66 -10.74
N PRO A 113 22.80 -20.92 -9.46
CA PRO A 113 23.93 -20.27 -8.80
C PRO A 113 25.24 -20.33 -9.60
N ALA A 114 25.45 -21.39 -10.39
CA ALA A 114 26.63 -21.51 -11.24
C ALA A 114 26.66 -20.53 -12.42
N SER A 115 25.54 -19.90 -12.74
CA SER A 115 25.46 -18.87 -13.78
C SER A 115 25.85 -17.47 -13.29
N ILE A 116 26.02 -17.28 -11.97
CA ILE A 116 26.42 -16.01 -11.37
C ILE A 116 27.91 -15.77 -11.58
N ASN A 117 28.24 -14.66 -12.23
CA ASN A 117 29.62 -14.28 -12.53
C ASN A 117 30.31 -13.60 -11.35
N SER A 118 29.58 -12.72 -10.66
CA SER A 118 30.15 -11.87 -9.62
C SER A 118 29.17 -11.71 -8.46
N ILE A 119 29.71 -11.80 -7.24
CA ILE A 119 29.05 -11.42 -6.00
C ILE A 119 29.65 -10.08 -5.59
N ILE A 120 28.83 -9.06 -5.38
CA ILE A 120 29.28 -7.76 -4.91
C ILE A 120 28.77 -7.59 -3.48
N TRP A 121 29.68 -7.62 -2.51
CA TRP A 121 29.34 -7.26 -1.15
C TRP A 121 29.38 -5.75 -0.98
N ILE A 122 28.30 -5.21 -0.43
CA ILE A 122 28.23 -3.79 -0.12
C ILE A 122 29.24 -3.44 0.98
N HIS A 123 29.35 -4.30 2.00
CA HIS A 123 30.38 -4.33 3.03
C HIS A 123 30.38 -5.72 3.69
N TRP A 124 31.13 -5.87 4.78
CA TRP A 124 31.46 -7.17 5.38
C TRP A 124 30.52 -7.64 6.49
N HIS A 125 29.50 -6.88 6.89
CA HIS A 125 28.64 -7.33 7.99
C HIS A 125 27.87 -8.59 7.60
N TRP A 126 27.61 -9.42 8.61
CA TRP A 126 27.08 -10.77 8.51
C TRP A 126 25.73 -10.89 7.80
N ASP A 127 24.95 -9.82 7.79
CA ASP A 127 23.63 -9.70 7.19
C ASP A 127 23.66 -9.31 5.71
N HIS A 128 24.88 -9.21 5.14
CA HIS A 128 25.14 -8.89 3.74
C HIS A 128 26.05 -9.89 3.03
N THR A 129 26.66 -10.82 3.76
CA THR A 129 27.70 -11.69 3.23
C THR A 129 27.21 -13.06 2.79
N GLY A 130 26.15 -13.58 3.42
CA GLY A 130 25.60 -14.90 3.14
C GLY A 130 26.64 -16.02 3.20
N ASP A 131 26.53 -17.01 2.31
CA ASP A 131 27.50 -18.09 2.18
C ASP A 131 28.00 -18.22 0.72
N PRO A 132 29.06 -17.49 0.33
CA PRO A 132 29.63 -17.58 -1.01
C PRO A 132 30.17 -18.98 -1.35
N TYR A 133 30.49 -19.82 -0.35
CA TYR A 133 31.05 -21.15 -0.59
C TYR A 133 30.10 -22.06 -1.38
N LEU A 134 28.79 -21.79 -1.31
CA LEU A 134 27.76 -22.49 -2.09
C LEU A 134 27.79 -22.16 -3.60
N PHE A 135 28.54 -21.12 -3.99
CA PHE A 135 28.75 -20.73 -5.38
C PHE A 135 30.09 -21.26 -5.90
N PRO A 136 30.20 -21.60 -7.20
CA PRO A 136 31.44 -22.10 -7.77
C PRO A 136 32.61 -21.13 -7.58
N PRO A 137 33.87 -21.61 -7.49
CA PRO A 137 35.05 -20.75 -7.38
C PRO A 137 35.26 -19.80 -8.57
N SER A 138 34.58 -20.04 -9.70
CA SER A 138 34.57 -19.12 -10.85
C SER A 138 33.75 -17.85 -10.61
N THR A 139 32.91 -17.81 -9.58
CA THR A 139 32.16 -16.62 -9.18
C THR A 139 33.09 -15.70 -8.39
N GLU A 140 33.46 -14.56 -8.97
CA GLU A 140 34.32 -13.58 -8.29
C GLU A 140 33.58 -12.92 -7.11
N LEU A 141 34.33 -12.56 -6.07
CA LEU A 141 33.84 -11.77 -4.95
C LEU A 141 34.40 -10.35 -5.04
N VAL A 142 33.53 -9.37 -5.23
CA VAL A 142 33.86 -7.95 -5.39
C VAL A 142 33.59 -7.22 -4.08
N VAL A 143 34.57 -6.48 -3.61
CA VAL A 143 34.57 -5.78 -2.30
C VAL A 143 35.13 -4.37 -2.44
N GLY A 144 34.76 -3.48 -1.51
CA GLY A 144 35.24 -2.10 -1.54
C GLY A 144 36.64 -1.91 -0.97
N ALA A 145 37.17 -0.71 -1.18
CA ALA A 145 38.54 -0.34 -0.84
C ALA A 145 38.89 -0.61 0.64
N GLY A 146 40.04 -1.24 0.88
CA GLY A 146 40.57 -1.57 2.21
C GLY A 146 40.08 -2.89 2.79
N PHE A 147 39.12 -3.58 2.16
CA PHE A 147 38.56 -4.83 2.63
C PHE A 147 39.62 -5.92 2.82
N LYS A 148 40.44 -6.20 1.79
CA LYS A 148 41.41 -7.30 1.83
C LYS A 148 42.42 -7.15 2.96
N LYS A 149 42.86 -5.91 3.20
CA LYS A 149 43.79 -5.60 4.28
C LYS A 149 43.16 -5.85 5.66
N ALA A 150 41.85 -5.61 5.79
CA ALA A 150 41.15 -5.69 7.06
C ALA A 150 40.62 -7.09 7.39
N PHE A 151 40.25 -7.89 6.39
CA PHE A 151 39.47 -9.10 6.62
C PHE A 151 39.98 -10.37 5.92
N VAL A 152 41.15 -10.32 5.27
CA VAL A 152 41.77 -11.49 4.63
C VAL A 152 43.16 -11.73 5.25
N PRO A 153 43.47 -12.95 5.74
CA PRO A 153 42.64 -14.16 5.72
C PRO A 153 41.47 -14.10 6.72
N GLY A 154 40.52 -15.03 6.58
CA GLY A 154 39.40 -15.17 7.51
C GLY A 154 39.66 -16.23 8.57
N TYR A 155 38.65 -16.55 9.37
CA TYR A 155 38.67 -17.67 10.30
C TYR A 155 38.59 -19.01 9.54
N PRO A 156 39.37 -20.04 9.92
CA PRO A 156 40.21 -20.13 11.12
C PRO A 156 41.67 -19.70 10.94
N THR A 157 42.12 -19.29 9.75
CA THR A 157 43.52 -18.84 9.56
C THR A 157 43.84 -17.61 10.41
N ASP A 158 42.91 -16.66 10.48
CA ASP A 158 42.88 -15.60 11.48
C ASP A 158 41.91 -15.98 12.61
N PRO A 159 42.39 -16.29 13.83
CA PRO A 159 41.53 -16.62 14.97
C PRO A 159 40.59 -15.48 15.40
N GLU A 160 40.92 -14.23 15.08
CA GLU A 160 40.10 -13.04 15.35
C GLU A 160 39.28 -12.61 14.12
N GLY A 161 39.33 -13.40 13.04
CA GLY A 161 38.63 -13.13 11.80
C GLY A 161 37.10 -13.13 11.99
N VAL A 162 36.46 -12.04 11.58
CA VAL A 162 34.99 -11.90 11.58
C VAL A 162 34.31 -12.57 10.38
N LEU A 163 35.08 -12.82 9.31
CA LEU A 163 34.68 -13.56 8.11
C LEU A 163 35.37 -14.94 8.08
N LEU A 164 34.94 -15.83 7.19
CA LEU A 164 35.52 -17.17 7.07
C LEU A 164 36.48 -17.27 5.88
N ASP A 165 37.52 -18.10 6.01
CA ASP A 165 38.38 -18.47 4.88
C ASP A 165 37.59 -19.10 3.73
N SER A 166 36.50 -19.81 4.06
CA SER A 166 35.60 -20.41 3.07
C SER A 166 34.94 -19.38 2.16
N ASP A 167 34.73 -18.15 2.65
CA ASP A 167 34.10 -17.07 1.88
C ASP A 167 34.99 -16.66 0.69
N PHE A 168 36.30 -16.84 0.82
CA PHE A 168 37.32 -16.49 -0.18
C PHE A 168 37.87 -17.71 -0.93
N ALA A 169 37.51 -18.93 -0.51
CA ALA A 169 38.20 -20.14 -0.94
C ALA A 169 38.08 -20.36 -2.46
N GLY A 170 39.25 -20.43 -3.12
CA GLY A 170 39.38 -20.78 -4.53
C GLY A 170 38.89 -19.74 -5.53
N ARG A 171 38.36 -18.60 -5.08
CA ARG A 171 37.80 -17.55 -5.95
C ARG A 171 38.66 -16.31 -6.01
N GLU A 172 38.48 -15.53 -7.07
CA GLU A 172 39.06 -14.20 -7.14
C GLU A 172 38.32 -13.28 -6.16
N VAL A 173 39.04 -12.71 -5.20
CA VAL A 173 38.55 -11.57 -4.41
C VAL A 173 39.07 -10.30 -5.09
N ARG A 174 38.18 -9.47 -5.60
CA ARG A 174 38.51 -8.23 -6.32
C ARG A 174 38.15 -7.02 -5.46
N GLU A 175 39.18 -6.29 -5.04
CA GLU A 175 38.99 -5.03 -4.33
C GLU A 175 38.90 -3.87 -5.33
N ILE A 176 37.84 -3.07 -5.25
CA ILE A 176 37.62 -1.94 -6.16
C ILE A 176 38.52 -0.76 -5.77
N ASP A 177 39.32 -0.31 -6.74
CA ASP A 177 40.10 0.91 -6.65
C ASP A 177 39.39 2.06 -7.39
N PHE A 178 38.70 2.90 -6.61
CA PHE A 178 37.99 4.07 -7.12
C PHE A 178 38.90 5.16 -7.70
N SER A 179 40.23 5.04 -7.57
CA SER A 179 41.17 6.01 -8.12
C SER A 179 41.48 5.81 -9.61
N VAL A 180 41.20 4.62 -10.17
CA VAL A 180 41.61 4.22 -11.53
C VAL A 180 40.77 4.87 -12.63
N ASP A 181 39.52 5.21 -12.35
CA ASP A 181 38.59 5.87 -13.28
C ASP A 181 37.81 6.93 -12.49
N ARG A 182 38.45 8.08 -12.19
CA ARG A 182 37.91 9.18 -11.35
C ARG A 182 36.68 9.85 -11.98
N LYS A 183 35.62 9.10 -12.17
CA LYS A 183 34.28 9.60 -12.47
C LYS A 183 33.63 9.93 -11.14
N GLN A 184 32.86 11.01 -11.13
CA GLN A 184 32.04 11.39 -9.98
C GLN A 184 30.57 11.40 -10.41
N ILE A 185 29.72 10.83 -9.57
CA ILE A 185 28.27 10.93 -9.71
C ILE A 185 27.74 11.56 -8.42
N GLY A 186 27.27 12.80 -8.52
CA GLY A 186 27.10 13.63 -7.34
C GLY A 186 28.45 13.87 -6.66
N ASP A 187 28.50 13.65 -5.34
CA ASP A 187 29.72 13.83 -4.54
C ASP A 187 30.50 12.51 -4.32
N PHE A 188 30.11 11.43 -5.00
CA PHE A 188 30.71 10.10 -4.83
C PHE A 188 31.62 9.74 -6.01
N ASP A 189 32.81 9.22 -5.69
CA ASP A 189 33.66 8.57 -6.68
C ASP A 189 32.97 7.30 -7.19
N ALA A 190 32.97 7.11 -8.51
CA ALA A 190 32.17 6.11 -9.20
C ALA A 190 33.03 5.21 -10.07
N TYR A 191 32.83 3.89 -9.93
CA TYR A 191 33.48 2.85 -10.72
C TYR A 191 32.48 2.20 -11.68
N ASP A 192 32.71 2.28 -12.99
CA ASP A 192 31.84 1.67 -14.00
C ASP A 192 32.12 0.16 -14.11
N PHE A 193 31.28 -0.64 -13.47
CA PHE A 193 31.55 -2.08 -13.26
C PHE A 193 31.57 -2.88 -14.57
N PHE A 194 30.68 -2.55 -15.50
CA PHE A 194 30.62 -3.18 -16.83
C PHE A 194 31.37 -2.37 -17.90
N GLY A 195 31.77 -1.13 -17.61
CA GLY A 195 32.46 -0.22 -18.53
C GLY A 195 31.55 0.46 -19.57
N GLY A 196 30.23 0.20 -19.52
CA GLY A 196 29.24 0.72 -20.46
C GLY A 196 28.23 1.70 -19.84
N GLY A 197 28.45 2.10 -18.59
CA GLY A 197 27.58 3.02 -17.85
C GLY A 197 26.23 2.46 -17.45
N SER A 198 26.13 1.13 -17.39
CA SER A 198 24.92 0.37 -17.02
C SER A 198 24.87 0.03 -15.52
N LEU A 199 26.03 -0.06 -14.85
CA LEU A 199 26.14 -0.22 -13.40
C LEU A 199 27.36 0.52 -12.88
N TYR A 200 27.15 1.48 -11.98
CA TYR A 200 28.22 2.16 -11.26
C TYR A 200 28.25 1.70 -9.82
N LEU A 201 29.41 1.31 -9.32
CA LEU A 201 29.68 1.21 -7.89
C LEU A 201 30.12 2.58 -7.38
N LEU A 202 29.72 2.96 -6.17
CA LEU A 202 29.97 4.28 -5.59
C LEU A 202 30.72 4.11 -4.26
N ASP A 203 31.77 4.91 -4.06
CA ASP A 203 32.55 4.94 -2.81
C ASP A 203 31.76 5.67 -1.71
N THR A 204 30.87 4.95 -1.04
CA THR A 204 30.01 5.48 0.03
C THR A 204 30.57 5.17 1.41
N ARG A 205 31.82 5.60 1.63
CA ARG A 205 32.54 5.42 2.90
C ARG A 205 31.77 5.98 4.08
N GLY A 206 31.77 5.24 5.19
CA GLY A 206 31.16 5.68 6.44
C GLY A 206 30.89 4.49 7.34
N HIS A 207 29.74 3.85 7.14
CA HIS A 207 29.21 2.75 7.96
C HIS A 207 30.23 1.66 8.28
N ALA A 208 30.92 1.15 7.26
CA ALA A 208 31.88 0.05 7.40
C ALA A 208 33.08 0.22 6.46
N VAL A 209 34.20 -0.45 6.78
CA VAL A 209 35.37 -0.53 5.88
C VAL A 209 34.94 -1.14 4.56
N GLY A 210 35.27 -0.47 3.46
CA GLY A 210 34.91 -0.91 2.12
C GLY A 210 33.43 -0.80 1.78
N HIS A 211 32.64 -0.02 2.53
CA HIS A 211 31.23 0.20 2.20
C HIS A 211 31.07 0.83 0.81
N MET A 212 30.22 0.23 -0.03
CA MET A 212 29.88 0.69 -1.37
C MET A 212 28.36 0.70 -1.58
N SER A 213 27.91 1.60 -2.44
CA SER A 213 26.56 1.60 -2.99
C SER A 213 26.60 1.38 -4.51
N ALA A 214 25.46 1.21 -5.15
CA ALA A 214 25.41 1.11 -6.62
C ALA A 214 24.32 1.98 -7.25
N LEU A 215 24.57 2.41 -8.49
CA LEU A 215 23.58 2.98 -9.40
C LEU A 215 23.43 2.06 -10.61
N ALA A 216 22.29 1.38 -10.69
CA ALA A 216 21.95 0.49 -11.79
C ALA A 216 21.04 1.21 -12.79
N ARG A 217 21.44 1.32 -14.05
CA ARG A 217 20.63 1.95 -15.10
C ARG A 217 19.53 0.98 -15.55
N THR A 218 18.26 1.35 -15.43
CA THR A 218 17.11 0.51 -15.83
C THR A 218 16.45 0.97 -17.13
N THR A 219 16.58 2.25 -17.48
CA THR A 219 16.20 2.82 -18.79
C THR A 219 17.28 3.82 -19.23
N GLU A 220 17.14 4.42 -20.41
CA GLU A 220 18.09 5.44 -20.89
C GLU A 220 18.27 6.60 -19.88
N ASP A 221 17.19 6.97 -19.19
CA ASP A 221 17.07 8.13 -18.31
C ASP A 221 16.82 7.81 -16.83
N ALA A 222 16.68 6.53 -16.44
CA ALA A 222 16.38 6.12 -15.08
C ALA A 222 17.42 5.17 -14.47
N PHE A 223 17.62 5.35 -13.17
CA PHE A 223 18.49 4.52 -12.35
C PHE A 223 17.77 4.08 -11.07
N VAL A 224 18.18 2.92 -10.57
CA VAL A 224 17.90 2.48 -9.20
C VAL A 224 19.17 2.69 -8.38
N PHE A 225 19.05 3.37 -7.24
CA PHE A 225 20.12 3.52 -6.27
C PHE A 225 20.01 2.42 -5.21
N LEU A 226 21.02 1.56 -5.16
CA LEU A 226 21.16 0.48 -4.18
C LEU A 226 22.09 0.98 -3.08
N GLY A 227 21.48 1.60 -2.06
CA GLY A 227 22.21 2.36 -1.03
C GLY A 227 22.95 1.49 -0.01
N GLY A 228 22.50 0.26 0.22
CA GLY A 228 23.00 -0.57 1.32
C GLY A 228 22.81 0.13 2.67
N ASP A 229 23.79 -0.03 3.55
CA ASP A 229 23.79 0.49 4.91
C ASP A 229 24.23 1.95 5.03
N VAL A 230 24.20 2.70 3.92
CA VAL A 230 24.31 4.17 4.00
C VAL A 230 23.21 4.76 4.89
N CYS A 231 22.08 4.06 5.04
CA CYS A 231 20.96 4.45 5.89
C CYS A 231 19.99 3.29 6.17
N HIS A 232 19.80 2.93 7.45
CA HIS A 232 18.85 1.88 7.85
C HIS A 232 17.38 2.32 7.95
N HIS A 233 17.10 3.63 7.96
CA HIS A 233 15.74 4.15 8.09
C HIS A 233 15.54 5.44 7.30
N GLY A 234 14.52 5.51 6.44
CA GLY A 234 14.30 6.66 5.55
C GLY A 234 14.14 8.02 6.25
N GLY A 235 13.84 8.01 7.55
CA GLY A 235 13.88 9.19 8.41
C GLY A 235 15.26 9.82 8.54
N VAL A 236 16.37 9.09 8.40
CA VAL A 236 17.73 9.67 8.51
C VAL A 236 18.04 10.63 7.36
N PHE A 237 17.37 10.47 6.21
CA PHE A 237 17.49 11.42 5.10
C PHE A 237 16.72 12.73 5.33
N ARG A 238 15.97 12.89 6.43
CA ARG A 238 15.13 14.07 6.69
C ARG A 238 15.14 14.48 8.17
N PRO A 239 15.27 15.77 8.49
CA PRO A 239 15.35 16.89 7.56
C PRO A 239 16.70 17.05 6.87
N THR A 240 16.69 17.66 5.70
CA THR A 240 17.90 18.23 5.10
C THR A 240 17.79 19.75 5.04
N LYS A 241 18.90 20.43 4.76
CA LYS A 241 18.88 21.87 4.44
C LYS A 241 17.94 22.23 3.27
N HIS A 242 17.63 21.27 2.40
CA HIS A 242 16.73 21.43 1.24
C HIS A 242 15.29 20.95 1.50
N LYS A 243 15.07 20.15 2.56
CA LYS A 243 13.77 19.68 3.02
C LYS A 243 13.75 19.71 4.55
N PRO A 244 13.68 20.91 5.17
CA PRO A 244 13.69 21.04 6.62
C PRO A 244 12.39 20.50 7.23
N VAL A 245 12.45 20.12 8.51
CA VAL A 245 11.25 19.84 9.30
C VAL A 245 10.65 21.22 9.61
N PRO A 246 9.33 21.40 9.42
CA PRO A 246 8.68 22.66 9.74
C PRO A 246 8.97 23.07 11.19
N GLY A 247 9.38 24.33 11.40
CA GLY A 247 9.66 24.85 12.75
C GLY A 247 8.43 24.83 13.68
N GLU A 248 7.23 24.75 13.10
CA GLU A 248 5.99 24.43 13.78
C GLU A 248 5.22 23.38 12.97
N ILE A 249 4.83 22.28 13.62
CA ILE A 249 3.83 21.37 13.06
C ILE A 249 2.47 22.01 13.30
N SER A 250 2.01 22.82 12.34
CA SER A 250 0.68 23.40 12.42
C SER A 250 -0.36 22.29 12.50
N ALA A 251 -1.39 22.45 13.36
CA ALA A 251 -2.59 21.60 13.34
C ALA A 251 -3.33 21.62 11.98
N LYS A 252 -2.92 22.50 11.05
CA LYS A 252 -3.40 22.59 9.67
C LYS A 252 -2.42 22.00 8.63
N VAL A 253 -1.26 21.48 9.02
CA VAL A 253 -0.42 20.72 8.09
C VAL A 253 -1.23 19.47 7.73
N PRO A 254 -1.63 19.29 6.47
CA PRO A 254 -2.25 18.04 6.07
C PRO A 254 -1.14 16.99 6.18
N LEU A 255 -1.22 16.13 7.19
CA LEU A 255 -0.69 14.77 7.07
C LEU A 255 -1.19 14.28 5.71
N ASP A 256 -0.27 13.94 4.78
CA ASP A 256 -0.54 13.61 3.37
C ASP A 256 -2.03 13.45 3.10
N GLY A 257 -2.68 14.54 2.64
CA GLY A 257 -4.14 14.65 2.67
C GLY A 257 -4.77 13.37 2.16
N SER A 258 -5.61 12.74 2.99
CA SER A 258 -6.16 11.39 2.81
C SER A 258 -6.33 11.03 1.34
N SER A 259 -5.37 10.27 0.78
CA SER A 259 -5.51 9.77 -0.58
C SER A 259 -6.53 8.63 -0.55
N MET A 260 -7.62 8.80 -1.28
CA MET A 260 -8.69 7.80 -1.39
C MET A 260 -8.34 6.76 -2.44
N GLY A 261 -9.02 5.61 -2.40
CA GLY A 261 -8.87 4.56 -3.40
C GLY A 261 -8.02 3.38 -2.95
N THR A 262 -8.04 2.33 -3.77
CA THR A 262 -7.48 1.01 -3.44
C THR A 262 -5.94 1.04 -3.34
N ILE A 263 -5.26 1.88 -4.12
CA ILE A 263 -3.80 1.98 -4.10
C ILE A 263 -3.31 2.53 -2.76
N SER A 264 -3.89 3.65 -2.31
CA SER A 264 -3.54 4.26 -1.03
C SER A 264 -3.85 3.30 0.13
N ALA A 265 -5.04 2.69 0.11
CA ALA A 265 -5.45 1.72 1.11
C ALA A 265 -4.51 0.50 1.16
N ALA A 266 -4.06 -0.01 0.01
CA ALA A 266 -3.10 -1.12 -0.07
C ALA A 266 -1.73 -0.75 0.51
N SER A 267 -1.22 0.46 0.20
CA SER A 267 0.03 0.94 0.77
C SER A 267 -0.07 1.10 2.29
N ALA A 268 -1.14 1.70 2.80
CA ALA A 268 -1.38 1.82 4.24
C ALA A 268 -1.45 0.44 4.91
N ALA A 269 -2.19 -0.51 4.33
CA ALA A 269 -2.27 -1.88 4.84
C ALA A 269 -0.90 -2.60 4.82
N ALA A 270 -0.08 -2.34 3.81
CA ALA A 270 1.29 -2.88 3.73
C ALA A 270 2.14 -2.38 4.91
N TYR A 271 2.17 -1.06 5.12
CA TYR A 271 2.92 -0.45 6.20
C TYR A 271 2.41 -0.92 7.57
N VAL A 272 1.10 -0.98 7.78
CA VAL A 272 0.53 -1.51 9.02
C VAL A 272 0.97 -2.96 9.27
N LYS A 273 0.94 -3.81 8.24
CA LYS A 273 1.34 -5.22 8.36
C LYS A 273 2.82 -5.37 8.69
N VAL A 274 3.68 -4.55 8.09
CA VAL A 274 5.14 -4.58 8.33
C VAL A 274 5.48 -4.00 9.70
N SER A 275 4.85 -2.89 10.09
CA SER A 275 5.12 -2.21 11.37
C SER A 275 4.48 -2.92 12.57
N PHE A 276 3.33 -3.58 12.39
CA PHE A 276 2.55 -4.18 13.48
C PHE A 276 2.25 -5.66 13.21
N VAL A 277 3.23 -6.52 13.49
CA VAL A 277 3.18 -7.97 13.21
C VAL A 277 2.06 -8.73 13.94
N ASN A 278 1.50 -8.15 15.02
CA ASN A 278 0.40 -8.75 15.77
C ASN A 278 -1.00 -8.35 15.25
N VAL A 279 -1.10 -7.51 14.22
CA VAL A 279 -2.38 -7.16 13.59
C VAL A 279 -2.87 -8.35 12.76
N ARG A 280 -3.99 -8.93 13.18
CA ARG A 280 -4.59 -10.13 12.54
C ARG A 280 -5.89 -9.84 11.78
N LEU A 281 -6.47 -8.66 11.99
CA LEU A 281 -7.74 -8.25 11.40
C LEU A 281 -7.70 -6.74 11.16
N ALA A 282 -8.08 -6.31 9.96
CA ALA A 282 -8.35 -4.92 9.64
C ALA A 282 -9.87 -4.69 9.52
N LEU A 283 -10.35 -3.58 10.08
CA LEU A 283 -11.72 -3.11 9.87
C LEU A 283 -11.67 -1.90 8.94
N VAL A 284 -12.21 -2.03 7.72
CA VAL A 284 -12.30 -0.93 6.77
C VAL A 284 -13.64 -0.25 6.95
N THR A 285 -13.64 0.86 7.69
CA THR A 285 -14.85 1.60 8.06
C THR A 285 -15.05 2.86 7.21
N GLY A 286 -16.28 3.29 7.00
CA GLY A 286 -16.60 4.51 6.26
C GLY A 286 -17.98 4.51 5.62
N ILE A 287 -18.17 5.33 4.59
CA ILE A 287 -19.43 5.44 3.86
C ILE A 287 -19.41 4.63 2.56
N CYS A 288 -20.58 4.28 2.06
CA CYS A 288 -20.78 3.60 0.79
C CYS A 288 -22.04 4.11 0.09
N GLY A 289 -22.12 3.85 -1.20
CA GLY A 289 -23.36 3.97 -1.97
C GLY A 289 -24.10 2.64 -2.01
N ASP A 290 -25.43 2.68 -1.88
CA ASP A 290 -26.30 1.51 -1.95
C ASP A 290 -26.59 1.08 -3.41
N VAL A 291 -27.02 -0.18 -3.55
CA VAL A 291 -27.65 -0.72 -4.75
C VAL A 291 -29.14 -0.98 -4.45
N PRO A 292 -30.05 -0.13 -4.93
CA PRO A 292 -31.49 -0.29 -4.74
C PRO A 292 -31.98 -1.67 -5.17
N SER A 293 -32.79 -2.28 -4.30
CA SER A 293 -33.26 -3.66 -4.49
C SER A 293 -34.10 -3.82 -5.76
N SER A 294 -33.68 -4.74 -6.62
CA SER A 294 -34.50 -5.31 -7.68
C SER A 294 -34.48 -6.83 -7.51
N LYS A 295 -35.64 -7.43 -7.21
CA LYS A 295 -35.88 -8.88 -6.99
C LYS A 295 -35.61 -9.39 -5.55
N GLY A 296 -36.58 -9.16 -4.65
CA GLY A 296 -36.75 -9.98 -3.43
C GLY A 296 -35.69 -9.84 -2.34
N ARG A 297 -34.72 -8.92 -2.48
CA ARG A 297 -33.78 -8.59 -1.40
C ARG A 297 -34.42 -7.60 -0.42
N PRO A 298 -34.01 -7.65 0.88
CA PRO A 298 -34.34 -6.60 1.82
C PRO A 298 -33.91 -5.25 1.26
N GLU A 299 -34.77 -4.27 1.45
CA GLU A 299 -34.49 -2.90 1.04
C GLU A 299 -33.50 -2.26 2.01
N ILE A 300 -32.50 -1.58 1.46
CA ILE A 300 -31.45 -0.89 2.18
C ILE A 300 -31.75 0.60 2.10
N HIS A 301 -31.68 1.28 3.25
CA HIS A 301 -32.02 2.69 3.37
C HIS A 301 -30.78 3.53 3.67
N LEU A 302 -30.86 4.83 3.44
CA LEU A 302 -29.79 5.73 3.87
C LEU A 302 -29.59 5.65 5.39
N GLY A 303 -28.32 5.59 5.79
CA GLY A 303 -27.90 5.38 7.17
C GLY A 303 -27.90 3.93 7.64
N ASP A 304 -28.37 2.96 6.85
CA ASP A 304 -28.21 1.54 7.20
C ASP A 304 -26.72 1.13 7.16
N LEU A 305 -26.37 0.12 7.97
CA LEU A 305 -25.02 -0.44 8.04
C LEU A 305 -24.90 -1.69 7.17
N ILE A 306 -23.80 -1.81 6.43
CA ILE A 306 -23.46 -2.95 5.59
C ILE A 306 -22.14 -3.54 6.05
N ILE A 307 -22.12 -4.86 6.29
CA ILE A 307 -20.94 -5.64 6.63
C ILE A 307 -20.62 -6.61 5.49
N SER A 308 -19.39 -6.56 4.98
CA SER A 308 -18.97 -7.38 3.84
C SER A 308 -18.93 -8.86 4.19
N THR A 309 -19.48 -9.68 3.30
CA THR A 309 -19.25 -11.14 3.24
C THR A 309 -18.21 -11.51 2.20
N ALA A 310 -18.03 -10.65 1.18
CA ALA A 310 -16.97 -10.67 0.19
C ALA A 310 -16.78 -9.26 -0.38
N VAL A 311 -15.61 -9.00 -0.94
CA VAL A 311 -15.30 -7.78 -1.69
C VAL A 311 -14.99 -8.16 -3.13
N ILE A 312 -15.53 -7.40 -4.08
CA ILE A 312 -15.30 -7.61 -5.52
C ILE A 312 -14.68 -6.33 -6.09
N GLN A 313 -13.49 -6.45 -6.67
CA GLN A 313 -12.89 -5.31 -7.38
C GLN A 313 -13.57 -5.12 -8.73
N TYR A 314 -14.52 -4.19 -8.82
CA TYR A 314 -15.42 -4.09 -9.97
C TYR A 314 -14.81 -3.37 -11.18
N ASP A 315 -13.74 -2.60 -10.97
CA ASP A 315 -13.08 -1.77 -11.97
C ASP A 315 -11.79 -2.37 -12.55
N PHE A 316 -11.46 -3.62 -12.17
CA PHE A 316 -10.33 -4.34 -12.73
C PHE A 316 -10.75 -5.17 -13.94
N GLY A 317 -10.32 -4.76 -15.14
CA GLY A 317 -10.84 -5.34 -16.37
C GLY A 317 -10.28 -4.72 -17.64
N ARG A 318 -10.90 -5.05 -18.76
CA ARG A 318 -10.54 -4.57 -20.10
C ARG A 318 -11.62 -3.63 -20.62
N GLN A 319 -11.19 -2.50 -21.18
CA GLN A 319 -12.08 -1.61 -21.91
C GLN A 319 -12.04 -1.97 -23.39
N HIS A 320 -13.20 -2.32 -23.94
CA HIS A 320 -13.48 -2.44 -25.37
C HIS A 320 -14.31 -1.23 -25.84
N ASP A 321 -14.53 -1.07 -27.13
CA ASP A 321 -15.27 0.08 -27.71
C ASP A 321 -16.60 0.34 -27.00
N GLY A 322 -16.60 1.29 -26.04
CA GLY A 322 -17.73 1.62 -25.18
C GLY A 322 -18.13 0.60 -24.11
N ILE A 323 -17.49 -0.58 -24.03
CA ILE A 323 -17.88 -1.68 -23.13
C ILE A 323 -16.70 -2.08 -22.23
N PHE A 324 -16.88 -1.91 -20.92
CA PHE A 324 -15.96 -2.45 -19.92
C PHE A 324 -16.32 -3.90 -19.58
N THR A 325 -15.33 -4.79 -19.58
CA THR A 325 -15.48 -6.19 -19.17
C THR A 325 -14.54 -6.47 -18.00
N ARG A 326 -15.10 -6.77 -16.83
CA ARG A 326 -14.34 -7.14 -15.62
C ARG A 326 -13.57 -8.43 -15.86
N LYS A 327 -12.32 -8.49 -15.38
CA LYS A 327 -11.57 -9.75 -15.29
C LYS A 327 -12.06 -10.55 -14.09
N ASN A 328 -12.46 -11.80 -14.30
CA ASN A 328 -13.06 -12.65 -13.29
C ASN A 328 -12.37 -14.01 -13.14
N GLU A 329 -11.17 -14.16 -13.70
CA GLU A 329 -10.31 -15.32 -13.51
C GLU A 329 -9.76 -15.38 -12.08
N VAL A 330 -9.28 -16.55 -11.65
CA VAL A 330 -8.83 -16.78 -10.28
C VAL A 330 -7.68 -15.84 -9.89
N GLU A 331 -6.77 -15.58 -10.82
CA GLU A 331 -5.61 -14.71 -10.65
C GLU A 331 -5.97 -13.22 -10.59
N ASP A 332 -7.14 -12.85 -11.12
CA ASP A 332 -7.61 -11.48 -11.26
C ASP A 332 -8.74 -11.14 -10.25
N THR A 333 -9.05 -12.04 -9.31
CA THR A 333 -10.11 -11.86 -8.32
C THR A 333 -9.60 -11.91 -6.90
N LEU A 334 -10.21 -11.09 -6.04
CA LEU A 334 -9.92 -11.09 -4.61
C LEU A 334 -10.29 -12.46 -4.02
N GLY A 335 -9.37 -13.01 -3.24
CA GLY A 335 -9.55 -14.29 -2.58
C GLY A 335 -10.73 -14.29 -1.62
N ARG A 336 -11.23 -15.49 -1.26
CA ARG A 336 -12.24 -15.62 -0.21
C ARG A 336 -11.69 -15.08 1.10
N ALA A 337 -12.56 -14.47 1.92
CA ALA A 337 -12.21 -14.11 3.28
C ALA A 337 -11.66 -15.33 4.05
N SER A 338 -10.70 -15.06 4.94
CA SER A 338 -10.08 -16.10 5.79
C SER A 338 -11.15 -16.85 6.59
N GLU A 339 -10.86 -18.10 6.98
CA GLU A 339 -11.81 -18.90 7.76
C GLU A 339 -12.25 -18.21 9.05
N GLN A 340 -11.32 -17.55 9.74
CA GLN A 340 -11.59 -16.79 10.96
C GLN A 340 -12.58 -15.65 10.70
N VAL A 341 -12.35 -14.87 9.64
CA VAL A 341 -13.26 -13.78 9.24
C VAL A 341 -14.64 -14.33 8.87
N ARG A 342 -14.70 -15.39 8.05
CA ARG A 342 -15.99 -15.99 7.64
C ARG A 342 -16.77 -16.53 8.83
N SER A 343 -16.10 -17.17 9.79
CA SER A 343 -16.72 -17.67 11.03
C SER A 343 -17.28 -16.51 11.86
N LEU A 344 -16.48 -15.45 12.04
CA LEU A 344 -16.89 -14.24 12.76
C LEU A 344 -18.09 -13.57 12.10
N THR A 345 -18.04 -13.29 10.80
CA THR A 345 -19.14 -12.66 10.05
C THR A 345 -20.40 -13.52 10.10
N SER A 346 -20.29 -14.85 10.00
CA SER A 346 -21.42 -15.77 10.11
C SER A 346 -22.07 -15.72 11.50
N LYS A 347 -21.25 -15.64 12.56
CA LYS A 347 -21.73 -15.47 13.94
C LYS A 347 -22.43 -14.13 14.13
N MET A 348 -21.84 -13.04 13.64
CA MET A 348 -22.45 -11.70 13.73
C MET A 348 -23.77 -11.60 12.96
N ASN A 349 -23.91 -12.38 11.88
CA ASN A 349 -25.12 -12.44 11.07
C ASN A 349 -26.31 -13.16 11.77
N MET A 350 -26.08 -13.84 12.91
CA MET A 350 -27.16 -14.47 13.67
C MET A 350 -28.13 -13.43 14.24
N ARG A 351 -29.44 -13.73 14.25
CA ARG A 351 -30.50 -12.80 14.68
C ARG A 351 -30.23 -12.12 16.03
N GLN A 352 -29.76 -12.88 17.02
CA GLN A 352 -29.47 -12.35 18.35
C GLN A 352 -28.27 -11.39 18.32
N GLN A 353 -27.21 -11.72 17.58
CA GLN A 353 -26.00 -10.90 17.48
C GLN A 353 -26.27 -9.62 16.71
N ARG A 354 -27.00 -9.71 15.58
CA ARG A 354 -27.49 -8.53 14.85
C ARG A 354 -28.28 -7.59 15.74
N ARG A 355 -29.16 -8.11 16.60
CA ARG A 355 -29.95 -7.27 17.52
C ARG A 355 -29.06 -6.56 18.54
N MET A 356 -28.10 -7.25 19.15
CA MET A 356 -27.19 -6.64 20.13
C MET A 356 -26.29 -5.58 19.47
N LEU A 357 -25.82 -5.84 18.25
CA LEU A 357 -25.08 -4.87 17.45
C LEU A 357 -25.91 -3.60 17.19
N LEU A 358 -27.17 -3.76 16.78
CA LEU A 358 -28.09 -2.63 16.60
C LEU A 358 -28.29 -1.82 17.88
N GLU A 359 -28.55 -2.49 19.00
CA GLU A 359 -28.76 -1.84 20.30
C GLU A 359 -27.52 -1.03 20.74
N GLU A 360 -26.30 -1.55 20.53
CA GLU A 360 -25.06 -0.86 20.88
C GLU A 360 -24.78 0.34 19.97
N ILE A 361 -25.04 0.20 18.67
CA ILE A 361 -24.94 1.31 17.71
C ILE A 361 -25.92 2.42 18.12
N GLU A 362 -27.20 2.09 18.34
CA GLU A 362 -28.21 3.07 18.75
C GLU A 362 -27.85 3.74 20.08
N SER A 363 -27.32 2.99 21.06
CA SER A 363 -26.83 3.58 22.32
C SER A 363 -25.67 4.54 22.09
N THR A 364 -24.75 4.20 21.19
CA THR A 364 -23.60 5.05 20.87
C THR A 364 -24.03 6.31 20.14
N LEU A 365 -24.92 6.19 19.15
CA LEU A 365 -25.47 7.32 18.41
C LEU A 365 -26.19 8.30 19.35
N LYS A 366 -27.04 7.82 20.26
CA LYS A 366 -27.71 8.68 21.25
C LYS A 366 -26.72 9.48 22.11
N LYS A 367 -25.62 8.85 22.53
CA LYS A 367 -24.56 9.54 23.31
C LYS A 367 -23.84 10.60 22.47
N LEU A 368 -23.61 10.33 21.20
CA LEU A 368 -22.96 11.26 20.28
C LEU A 368 -23.86 12.44 19.93
N GLU A 369 -25.13 12.20 19.65
CA GLU A 369 -26.15 13.24 19.40
C GLU A 369 -26.31 14.17 20.61
N GLN A 370 -26.23 13.65 21.84
CA GLN A 370 -26.29 14.46 23.06
C GLN A 370 -25.05 15.34 23.26
N ARG A 371 -23.89 14.89 22.79
CA ARG A 371 -22.59 15.53 23.03
C ARG A 371 -22.19 16.50 21.92
N TYR A 372 -22.63 16.25 20.69
CA TYR A 372 -22.22 16.99 19.50
C TYR A 372 -23.42 17.31 18.63
N SER A 373 -23.57 18.59 18.26
CA SER A 373 -24.53 19.02 17.24
C SER A 373 -24.10 18.54 15.85
N GLY A 374 -25.02 17.97 15.07
CA GLY A 374 -24.79 17.62 13.66
C GLY A 374 -24.85 16.12 13.33
N TYR A 375 -24.83 15.22 14.32
CA TYR A 375 -24.88 13.76 14.10
C TYR A 375 -26.29 13.17 14.19
N SER A 376 -27.32 13.99 14.12
CA SER A 376 -28.71 13.52 14.15
C SER A 376 -29.06 12.80 12.85
N ARG A 377 -29.82 11.70 12.96
CA ARG A 377 -30.37 11.02 11.77
C ARG A 377 -31.17 12.02 10.93
N PRO A 378 -30.85 12.22 9.64
CA PRO A 378 -31.68 13.03 8.76
C PRO A 378 -33.11 12.47 8.69
N GLY A 379 -34.10 13.35 8.53
CA GLY A 379 -35.50 12.94 8.48
C GLY A 379 -35.78 12.03 7.28
N LYS A 380 -36.75 11.12 7.44
CA LYS A 380 -37.13 10.09 6.44
C LYS A 380 -37.51 10.68 5.07
N GLU A 381 -38.00 11.91 5.06
CA GLU A 381 -38.30 12.67 3.85
C GLU A 381 -37.06 12.95 2.98
N ASN A 382 -35.86 12.86 3.57
CA ASN A 382 -34.58 13.03 2.88
C ASN A 382 -33.97 11.69 2.41
N ASP A 383 -34.70 10.59 2.62
CA ASP A 383 -34.35 9.26 2.13
C ASP A 383 -35.09 9.00 0.82
N MET A 384 -34.49 9.44 -0.30
CA MET A 384 -35.10 9.42 -1.62
C MET A 384 -34.29 8.55 -2.57
N CYS A 385 -34.84 7.39 -2.94
CA CYS A 385 -34.33 6.55 -4.01
C CYS A 385 -35.08 6.85 -5.32
N PHE A 386 -34.33 7.05 -6.41
CA PHE A 386 -34.85 7.29 -7.75
C PHE A 386 -34.71 6.04 -8.64
N ASP A 387 -35.48 5.99 -9.73
CA ASP A 387 -35.30 4.97 -10.75
C ASP A 387 -33.89 5.05 -11.36
N ALA A 388 -33.31 3.92 -11.75
CA ALA A 388 -31.95 3.85 -12.29
C ALA A 388 -31.75 4.70 -13.56
N SER A 389 -32.82 4.96 -14.31
CA SER A 389 -32.83 5.81 -15.50
C SER A 389 -33.06 7.30 -15.20
N TYR A 390 -33.32 7.66 -13.95
CA TYR A 390 -33.58 9.05 -13.57
C TYR A 390 -32.34 9.93 -13.72
N LEU A 391 -32.50 11.06 -14.41
CA LEU A 391 -31.41 12.01 -14.67
C LEU A 391 -31.53 13.21 -13.73
N HIS A 392 -30.54 13.34 -12.84
CA HIS A 392 -30.42 14.47 -11.90
C HIS A 392 -29.91 15.73 -12.59
N LYS A 393 -30.80 16.46 -13.27
CA LYS A 393 -30.46 17.64 -14.08
C LYS A 393 -31.32 18.86 -13.78
N HIS A 394 -30.81 20.05 -14.13
CA HIS A 394 -31.57 21.29 -14.06
C HIS A 394 -32.82 21.25 -14.94
N ARG A 395 -33.88 21.89 -14.46
CA ARG A 395 -35.18 21.98 -15.13
C ARG A 395 -35.49 23.42 -15.54
N PRO A 396 -36.30 23.64 -16.59
CA PRO A 396 -36.70 24.99 -17.00
C PRO A 396 -37.36 25.80 -15.87
N SER A 397 -38.02 25.14 -14.92
CA SER A 397 -38.68 25.78 -13.77
C SER A 397 -37.69 26.34 -12.73
N ASN A 398 -36.49 25.79 -12.65
CA ASN A 398 -35.55 26.02 -11.55
C ASN A 398 -34.21 26.58 -12.02
N HIS A 399 -34.03 26.80 -13.32
CA HIS A 399 -32.77 27.27 -13.89
C HIS A 399 -33.01 28.07 -15.18
N ASN A 400 -32.63 29.36 -15.18
CA ASN A 400 -32.72 30.22 -16.36
C ASN A 400 -31.41 30.17 -17.17
N GLY A 401 -31.48 30.12 -18.50
CA GLY A 401 -30.34 30.34 -19.41
C GLY A 401 -29.95 29.17 -20.33
N THR A 402 -28.78 29.29 -20.98
CA THR A 402 -28.17 28.31 -21.90
C THR A 402 -27.49 27.16 -21.13
N CYS A 403 -28.27 26.38 -20.38
CA CYS A 403 -27.76 25.21 -19.65
C CYS A 403 -27.76 23.96 -20.54
N GLU A 404 -26.70 23.15 -20.50
CA GLU A 404 -26.61 21.89 -21.26
C GLU A 404 -27.75 20.91 -20.91
N CYS A 405 -28.21 20.93 -19.66
CA CYS A 405 -29.36 20.16 -19.17
C CYS A 405 -30.67 20.45 -19.92
N LEU A 406 -30.76 21.64 -20.54
CA LEU A 406 -31.93 22.16 -21.25
C LEU A 406 -31.74 22.11 -22.78
N SER A 407 -30.68 21.44 -23.25
CA SER A 407 -30.40 21.27 -24.68
C SER A 407 -31.34 20.25 -25.35
N SER A 408 -31.24 20.11 -26.67
CA SER A 408 -31.97 19.08 -27.44
C SER A 408 -31.55 17.65 -27.10
N ASN A 409 -30.42 17.47 -26.41
CA ASN A 409 -30.01 16.17 -25.89
C ASN A 409 -30.70 15.91 -24.55
N GLU A 410 -31.72 15.07 -24.56
CA GLU A 410 -32.50 14.73 -23.36
C GLU A 410 -31.66 14.05 -22.26
N ASN A 411 -30.52 13.46 -22.61
CA ASN A 411 -29.61 12.78 -21.67
C ASN A 411 -28.50 13.68 -21.10
N ALA A 412 -28.45 14.95 -21.49
CA ALA A 412 -27.40 15.86 -21.04
C ALA A 412 -27.58 16.27 -19.57
N VAL A 413 -26.49 16.17 -18.79
CA VAL A 413 -26.43 16.60 -17.38
C VAL A 413 -25.16 17.42 -17.19
N CYS A 414 -25.30 18.71 -16.88
CA CYS A 414 -24.15 19.60 -16.70
C CYS A 414 -23.41 19.33 -15.37
N LYS A 415 -22.14 19.73 -15.30
CA LYS A 415 -21.30 19.57 -14.10
C LYS A 415 -21.87 20.22 -12.85
N GLU A 416 -22.57 21.35 -13.01
CA GLU A 416 -23.22 22.04 -11.89
C GLU A 416 -24.35 21.20 -11.31
N ALA A 417 -25.22 20.63 -12.15
CA ALA A 417 -26.28 19.75 -11.68
C ALA A 417 -25.74 18.50 -10.95
N GLN A 418 -24.59 17.96 -11.38
CA GLN A 418 -23.91 16.85 -10.69
C GLN A 418 -23.38 17.22 -9.29
N ALA A 419 -23.23 18.52 -8.98
CA ALA A 419 -22.73 19.02 -7.70
C ALA A 419 -23.84 19.61 -6.79
N THR A 420 -25.01 19.92 -7.35
CA THR A 420 -26.18 20.53 -6.70
C THR A 420 -27.04 19.48 -6.00
N SER A 421 -27.69 19.80 -4.87
CA SER A 421 -28.51 18.83 -4.11
C SER A 421 -29.85 18.51 -4.81
N CYS A 422 -30.49 17.38 -4.50
CA CYS A 422 -31.77 16.98 -5.11
C CYS A 422 -32.87 18.00 -4.78
N ASN A 423 -32.82 18.55 -3.57
CA ASN A 423 -33.75 19.57 -3.10
C ASN A 423 -33.58 20.87 -3.91
N ASP A 424 -32.34 21.30 -4.14
CA ASP A 424 -32.04 22.51 -4.92
C ASP A 424 -32.34 22.31 -6.42
N LEU A 425 -32.15 21.09 -6.94
CA LEU A 425 -32.54 20.74 -8.31
C LEU A 425 -34.06 20.62 -8.48
N GLY A 426 -34.81 20.41 -7.40
CA GLY A 426 -36.25 20.10 -7.43
C GLY A 426 -36.55 18.72 -8.01
N CYS A 427 -35.69 17.73 -7.75
CA CYS A 427 -35.90 16.36 -8.16
C CYS A 427 -37.19 15.79 -7.53
N GLY A 428 -37.95 14.98 -8.28
CA GLY A 428 -39.16 14.30 -7.77
C GLY A 428 -40.48 15.09 -7.82
N HIS A 429 -40.48 16.34 -8.31
CA HIS A 429 -41.67 17.20 -8.45
C HIS A 429 -42.41 17.08 -9.81
N ASP A 430 -42.07 16.09 -10.63
CA ASP A 430 -42.64 15.81 -11.95
C ASP A 430 -43.30 14.42 -12.01
N ASP A 431 -44.58 14.42 -12.38
CA ASP A 431 -45.55 13.36 -12.05
C ASP A 431 -45.44 12.02 -12.78
N ASN A 432 -44.41 11.74 -13.58
CA ASN A 432 -44.35 10.47 -14.34
C ASN A 432 -43.07 9.62 -14.18
N HIS A 433 -41.97 10.14 -13.64
CA HIS A 433 -40.75 9.35 -13.39
C HIS A 433 -40.35 9.26 -11.92
N ALA A 434 -41.03 10.01 -11.04
CA ALA A 434 -40.82 9.95 -9.59
C ALA A 434 -41.54 8.75 -8.92
N ARG A 435 -42.10 7.81 -9.69
CA ARG A 435 -42.69 6.57 -9.14
C ARG A 435 -41.61 5.49 -9.01
N ALA A 436 -41.30 5.10 -7.77
CA ALA A 436 -41.81 3.82 -7.23
C ALA A 436 -40.98 3.15 -6.10
N LEU A 437 -40.14 3.85 -5.32
CA LEU A 437 -39.71 3.34 -4.00
C LEU A 437 -40.12 4.32 -2.87
N GLY A 438 -39.65 5.57 -2.88
CA GLY A 438 -39.90 6.50 -1.76
C GLY A 438 -41.37 6.75 -1.36
N ARG A 439 -42.30 6.95 -2.31
CA ARG A 439 -43.70 7.31 -1.97
C ARG A 439 -44.62 6.14 -1.58
N ALA A 440 -44.33 4.91 -2.00
CA ALA A 440 -45.09 3.72 -1.56
C ALA A 440 -44.65 3.23 -0.17
N LEU A 441 -43.40 3.49 0.21
CA LEU A 441 -42.81 3.08 1.50
C LEU A 441 -43.06 4.04 2.66
N LEU A 442 -43.30 5.32 2.37
CA LEU A 442 -43.64 6.33 3.39
C LEU A 442 -45.07 6.18 3.95
N ALA A 443 -45.96 5.44 3.28
CA ALA A 443 -47.39 5.46 3.58
C ALA A 443 -47.86 4.45 4.65
N GLU A 444 -47.15 3.35 4.94
CA GLU A 444 -47.73 2.29 5.80
C GLU A 444 -46.80 1.56 6.78
N LYS A 445 -45.53 1.99 6.98
CA LYS A 445 -44.67 1.34 8.00
C LYS A 445 -44.20 2.32 9.08
N PRO A 446 -44.30 1.94 10.38
CA PRO A 446 -43.74 2.74 11.47
C PRO A 446 -42.26 3.02 11.23
N ALA A 447 -41.70 4.01 11.94
CA ALA A 447 -40.30 4.37 11.91
C ALA A 447 -39.37 3.16 12.14
N GLN A 448 -39.05 2.42 11.08
CA GLN A 448 -38.11 1.32 11.17
C GLN A 448 -36.73 1.96 11.42
N GLY A 449 -36.14 1.61 12.56
CA GLY A 449 -34.80 2.02 12.93
C GLY A 449 -33.79 1.52 11.91
N MET A 450 -32.56 2.04 12.01
CA MET A 450 -31.40 1.58 11.23
C MET A 450 -31.32 0.05 11.21
N GLN A 451 -30.95 -0.53 10.08
CA GLN A 451 -30.75 -1.98 9.92
C GLN A 451 -29.28 -2.32 9.67
N VAL A 452 -28.92 -3.59 9.92
CA VAL A 452 -27.61 -4.15 9.55
C VAL A 452 -27.80 -5.21 8.48
N HIS A 453 -27.11 -5.01 7.36
CA HIS A 453 -27.12 -5.87 6.19
C HIS A 453 -25.76 -6.55 6.02
N TYR A 454 -25.78 -7.75 5.43
CA TYR A 454 -24.59 -8.54 5.15
C TYR A 454 -24.64 -8.97 3.69
N GLY A 455 -23.60 -8.68 2.93
CA GLY A 455 -23.59 -9.00 1.50
C GLY A 455 -22.28 -8.68 0.82
N ARG A 456 -22.25 -8.75 -0.51
CA ARG A 456 -21.05 -8.50 -1.30
C ARG A 456 -20.94 -7.01 -1.59
N ILE A 457 -19.73 -6.48 -1.43
CA ILE A 457 -19.45 -5.06 -1.65
C ILE A 457 -18.54 -4.93 -2.88
N GLY A 458 -18.91 -4.07 -3.81
CA GLY A 458 -18.04 -3.65 -4.91
C GLY A 458 -17.04 -2.62 -4.42
N SER A 459 -15.76 -2.83 -4.72
CA SER A 459 -14.68 -1.91 -4.36
C SER A 459 -13.91 -1.47 -5.60
N GLY A 460 -13.55 -0.19 -5.70
CA GLY A 460 -12.80 0.32 -6.85
C GLY A 460 -12.44 1.80 -6.75
N ASN A 461 -11.58 2.27 -7.64
CA ASN A 461 -11.13 3.66 -7.71
C ASN A 461 -12.08 4.57 -8.50
N ALA A 462 -12.98 4.00 -9.29
CA ALA A 462 -14.03 4.77 -9.95
C ALA A 462 -15.15 5.13 -8.95
N VAL A 463 -15.80 6.27 -9.15
CA VAL A 463 -17.09 6.56 -8.51
C VAL A 463 -18.17 6.23 -9.53
N ILE A 464 -19.04 5.26 -9.22
CA ILE A 464 -20.16 4.95 -10.11
C ILE A 464 -21.18 6.09 -10.02
N LYS A 465 -21.50 6.65 -11.19
CA LYS A 465 -22.47 7.72 -11.33
C LYS A 465 -23.77 7.21 -11.97
N PRO A 466 -23.77 6.59 -13.16
CA PRO A 466 -25.04 6.28 -13.82
C PRO A 466 -25.76 5.11 -13.13
N GLY A 467 -27.03 5.28 -12.74
CA GLY A 467 -27.82 4.23 -12.08
C GLY A 467 -27.96 2.95 -12.91
N ILE A 468 -28.15 3.08 -14.23
CA ILE A 468 -28.17 1.92 -15.16
C ILE A 468 -26.82 1.16 -15.13
N TYR A 469 -25.71 1.89 -15.07
CA TYR A 469 -24.38 1.28 -14.99
C TYR A 469 -24.18 0.57 -13.63
N ARG A 470 -24.59 1.22 -12.54
CA ARG A 470 -24.61 0.65 -11.18
C ARG A 470 -25.32 -0.70 -11.16
N ASP A 471 -26.56 -0.75 -11.66
CA ASP A 471 -27.37 -1.99 -11.63
C ASP A 471 -26.72 -3.09 -12.46
N ARG A 472 -26.18 -2.75 -13.65
CA ARG A 472 -25.47 -3.71 -14.49
C ARG A 472 -24.27 -4.34 -13.78
N VAL A 473 -23.45 -3.52 -13.11
CA VAL A 473 -22.29 -4.02 -12.36
C VAL A 473 -22.75 -4.84 -11.16
N ALA A 474 -23.73 -4.34 -10.41
CA ALA A 474 -24.20 -5.00 -9.20
C ALA A 474 -24.86 -6.36 -9.45
N TRP A 475 -25.65 -6.49 -10.53
CA TRP A 475 -26.33 -7.75 -10.86
C TRP A 475 -25.38 -8.86 -11.30
N GLY A 476 -24.28 -8.52 -11.97
CA GLY A 476 -23.29 -9.50 -12.42
C GLY A 476 -22.64 -10.25 -11.25
N ASP A 477 -22.36 -9.53 -10.16
CA ASP A 477 -21.58 -10.05 -9.02
C ASP A 477 -22.38 -10.14 -7.71
N ASP A 478 -23.69 -9.92 -7.75
CA ASP A 478 -24.60 -9.97 -6.58
C ASP A 478 -24.24 -8.91 -5.50
N LEU A 479 -23.86 -7.71 -5.93
CA LEU A 479 -23.43 -6.62 -5.04
C LEU A 479 -24.62 -5.93 -4.38
N ILE A 480 -24.41 -5.43 -3.17
CA ILE A 480 -25.40 -4.61 -2.42
C ILE A 480 -24.90 -3.20 -2.10
N ALA A 481 -23.62 -2.92 -2.33
CA ALA A 481 -23.04 -1.59 -2.09
C ALA A 481 -21.75 -1.38 -2.89
N PHE A 482 -21.36 -0.12 -3.04
CA PHE A 482 -20.09 0.31 -3.63
C PHE A 482 -19.29 1.20 -2.67
N GLU A 483 -17.99 0.92 -2.53
CA GLU A 483 -17.02 1.71 -1.77
C GLU A 483 -15.65 1.72 -2.49
N MET A 484 -14.63 2.38 -1.93
CA MET A 484 -13.40 2.69 -2.68
C MET A 484 -12.08 2.15 -2.10
N GLU A 485 -12.08 1.53 -0.92
CA GLU A 485 -10.85 1.19 -0.21
C GLU A 485 -10.66 -0.31 0.00
N GLY A 486 -11.75 -1.05 0.21
CA GLY A 486 -11.77 -2.44 0.66
C GLY A 486 -10.88 -3.38 -0.15
N ALA A 487 -10.89 -3.30 -1.49
CA ALA A 487 -10.07 -4.15 -2.35
C ALA A 487 -8.57 -4.01 -2.09
N GLY A 488 -8.10 -2.80 -1.77
CA GLY A 488 -6.68 -2.56 -1.49
C GLY A 488 -6.20 -3.23 -0.20
N VAL A 489 -7.05 -3.28 0.81
CA VAL A 489 -6.73 -3.86 2.13
C VAL A 489 -6.91 -5.38 2.14
N TRP A 490 -7.90 -5.88 1.39
CA TRP A 490 -8.37 -7.27 1.42
C TRP A 490 -7.26 -8.30 1.15
N ASP A 491 -6.37 -8.02 0.20
CA ASP A 491 -5.27 -8.93 -0.17
C ASP A 491 -4.04 -8.81 0.75
N ARG A 492 -4.03 -7.85 1.68
CA ARG A 492 -2.87 -7.60 2.55
C ARG A 492 -3.10 -8.15 3.95
N ILE A 493 -4.24 -7.85 4.55
CA ILE A 493 -4.60 -8.23 5.93
C ILE A 493 -6.00 -8.86 5.89
N PRO A 494 -6.28 -9.94 6.65
CA PRO A 494 -7.66 -10.40 6.82
C PRO A 494 -8.56 -9.23 7.21
N THR A 495 -9.64 -9.01 6.45
CA THR A 495 -10.39 -7.74 6.52
C THR A 495 -11.90 -7.97 6.65
N ILE A 496 -12.57 -7.10 7.42
CA ILE A 496 -14.02 -6.90 7.36
C ILE A 496 -14.27 -5.45 6.92
N VAL A 497 -15.02 -5.26 5.85
CA VAL A 497 -15.46 -3.94 5.39
C VAL A 497 -16.81 -3.63 6.05
N ILE A 498 -16.88 -2.50 6.75
CA ILE A 498 -18.04 -2.04 7.52
C ILE A 498 -18.40 -0.65 7.01
N LYS A 499 -19.44 -0.52 6.21
CA LYS A 499 -19.81 0.77 5.60
C LYS A 499 -21.23 1.13 5.94
N ALA A 500 -21.53 2.41 6.08
CA ALA A 500 -22.91 2.89 6.17
C ALA A 500 -23.32 3.61 4.89
N VAL A 501 -24.59 3.52 4.54
CA VAL A 501 -25.10 4.05 3.28
C VAL A 501 -25.28 5.57 3.36
N CYS A 502 -24.67 6.31 2.43
CA CYS A 502 -24.83 7.76 2.33
C CYS A 502 -25.48 8.24 1.02
N ASP A 503 -25.56 7.40 -0.01
CA ASP A 503 -26.25 7.69 -1.27
C ASP A 503 -26.68 6.38 -1.96
N TYR A 504 -27.39 6.48 -3.10
CA TYR A 504 -27.89 5.34 -3.87
C TYR A 504 -27.05 5.04 -5.11
N THR A 505 -25.81 5.55 -5.18
CA THR A 505 -24.91 5.35 -6.33
C THR A 505 -25.55 5.77 -7.67
N ASP A 506 -26.33 6.85 -7.67
CA ASP A 506 -27.22 7.28 -8.77
C ASP A 506 -26.83 8.66 -9.35
N SER A 507 -25.55 9.02 -9.26
CA SER A 507 -24.92 10.29 -9.68
C SER A 507 -25.01 11.42 -8.67
N HIS A 508 -26.02 11.40 -7.81
CA HIS A 508 -26.30 12.47 -6.88
C HIS A 508 -25.53 12.31 -5.56
N LYS A 509 -25.16 13.42 -4.92
CA LYS A 509 -24.49 13.41 -3.61
C LYS A 509 -25.49 13.78 -2.52
N ASN A 510 -25.75 12.87 -1.58
CA ASN A 510 -26.58 13.18 -0.42
C ASN A 510 -25.71 13.62 0.78
N LYS A 511 -25.20 14.87 0.71
CA LYS A 511 -24.24 15.39 1.68
C LYS A 511 -24.76 15.39 3.14
N SER A 512 -26.06 15.57 3.34
CA SER A 512 -26.66 15.56 4.68
C SER A 512 -26.58 14.20 5.37
N TRP A 513 -26.44 13.11 4.60
CA TRP A 513 -26.32 11.76 5.15
C TRP A 513 -24.87 11.32 5.37
N GLN A 514 -23.88 11.98 4.78
CA GLN A 514 -22.48 11.54 4.87
C GLN A 514 -21.94 11.55 6.29
N GLU A 515 -22.18 12.63 7.05
CA GLU A 515 -21.73 12.73 8.44
C GLU A 515 -22.41 11.70 9.33
N TYR A 516 -23.73 11.56 9.20
CA TYR A 516 -24.50 10.55 9.93
C TYR A 516 -24.03 9.12 9.61
N ALA A 517 -23.91 8.78 8.33
CA ALA A 517 -23.44 7.48 7.88
C ALA A 517 -22.02 7.18 8.37
N ALA A 518 -21.09 8.14 8.29
CA ALA A 518 -19.73 7.96 8.79
C ALA A 518 -19.72 7.60 10.29
N VAL A 519 -20.57 8.26 11.09
CA VAL A 519 -20.71 7.95 12.52
C VAL A 519 -21.37 6.59 12.75
N VAL A 520 -22.38 6.22 11.96
CA VAL A 520 -23.00 4.88 12.01
C VAL A 520 -21.96 3.79 11.74
N ALA A 521 -21.12 3.96 10.72
CA ALA A 521 -20.07 3.01 10.37
C ALA A 521 -19.01 2.89 11.47
N ALA A 522 -18.62 4.01 12.09
CA ALA A 522 -17.69 4.02 13.21
C ALA A 522 -18.29 3.35 14.46
N ALA A 523 -19.56 3.63 14.76
CA ALA A 523 -20.28 2.98 15.85
C ALA A 523 -20.42 1.47 15.62
N GLY A 524 -20.71 1.04 14.40
CA GLY A 524 -20.79 -0.36 14.01
C GLY A 524 -19.45 -1.09 14.11
N ALA A 525 -18.34 -0.42 13.77
CA ALA A 525 -17.00 -0.98 13.92
C ALA A 525 -16.54 -1.08 15.38
N LYS A 526 -17.00 -0.16 16.24
CA LYS A 526 -16.70 -0.15 17.68
C LYS A 526 -17.52 -1.20 18.44
N ALA A 527 -18.73 -1.49 18.00
CA ALA A 527 -19.62 -2.41 18.68
C ALA A 527 -18.98 -3.82 18.77
N PRO A 528 -19.11 -4.49 19.94
CA PRO A 528 -18.30 -5.64 20.33
C PRO A 528 -18.56 -6.94 19.56
#